data_AF-N6UEX7-F1
#
_entry.id   AF-N6UEX7-F1
#
_cell.length_a   1.000
_cell.length_b   1.000
_cell.length_c   1.000
_cell.angle_alpha   90.00
_cell.angle_beta   90.00
_cell.angle_gamma   90.00
#
_symmetry.space_group_name_H-M   'P 1'
#
loop_
_entity.id
_entity.type
_entity.pdbx_description
1 polymer ?
#
loop_
_entity_poly.entity_id
_entity_poly.type
_entity_poly.pdbx_seq_one_letter_code
_entity_poly.pdbx_strand_id
1 'polypeptide(L)'
;MMELSNNTFAETLASDEGYGSATSSWDVLKAALCLLCGLANILIIYVIARNSALQTRPNAYLANWCISSCIILILSSTQLGLFGSTEDISYELLCVTEESHYGMIIPNLLFVLVLFLEWYSGSYGRPCCLTSRLGLVAIVALIWTVALIISAASATFCILDMSYPLSLISFNLVYISVFVVIIFVHVLRIIMIKIFNKPPVKNKLELVLVTSYFFCWLPNFLLIYGQMFFGFSVSPTLELVTYFCGYAHSFVMLILLYFCDKCFKMHLRDLFGLTEKTPQSILHKEQNTGLL
;
A
#
# COMPACT_ATOMS: atom_id res chain seq x y z
N MET A 1 43.90 23.22 -14.22
CA MET A 1 42.89 24.22 -14.61
C MET A 1 42.60 23.92 -16.07
N MET A 2 41.49 23.23 -16.33
CA MET A 2 41.16 22.61 -17.61
C MET A 2 40.11 23.50 -18.27
N GLU A 3 40.44 24.13 -19.40
CA GLU A 3 39.48 24.89 -20.21
C GLU A 3 38.51 23.88 -20.84
N LEU A 4 37.39 23.62 -20.16
CA LEU A 4 36.26 22.94 -20.76
C LEU A 4 35.74 23.84 -21.88
N SER A 5 35.89 23.38 -23.13
CA SER A 5 35.52 24.16 -24.31
C SER A 5 34.03 24.51 -24.29
N ASN A 6 33.72 25.77 -24.61
CA ASN A 6 32.37 26.32 -24.67
C ASN A 6 31.46 25.60 -25.70
N ASN A 7 32.05 24.79 -26.59
CA ASN A 7 31.34 24.11 -27.68
C ASN A 7 30.65 22.80 -27.23
N THR A 8 31.18 22.11 -26.21
CA THR A 8 30.55 20.89 -25.67
C THR A 8 29.28 21.19 -24.88
N PHE A 9 29.19 22.36 -24.25
CA PHE A 9 27.99 22.74 -23.47
C PHE A 9 26.78 23.02 -24.38
N ALA A 10 27.00 23.65 -25.54
CA ALA A 10 25.95 23.96 -26.51
C ALA A 10 25.39 22.72 -27.22
N GLU A 11 26.23 21.73 -27.56
CA GLU A 11 25.77 20.46 -28.15
C GLU A 11 25.02 19.58 -27.15
N THR A 12 25.34 19.69 -25.85
CA THR A 12 24.60 18.96 -24.79
C THR A 12 23.18 19.52 -24.64
N LEU A 13 23.02 20.85 -24.68
CA LEU A 13 21.72 21.53 -24.63
C LEU A 13 20.83 21.28 -25.87
N ALA A 14 21.41 21.10 -27.06
CA ALA A 14 20.63 20.79 -28.27
C ALA A 14 20.08 19.35 -28.30
N SER A 15 20.64 18.44 -27.48
CA SER A 15 20.11 17.07 -27.31
C SER A 15 18.97 16.98 -26.28
N ASP A 16 18.64 18.08 -25.60
CA ASP A 16 17.74 18.13 -24.45
C ASP A 16 16.25 18.30 -24.83
N GLU A 17 15.95 18.78 -26.05
CA GLU A 17 14.56 18.94 -26.51
C GLU A 17 13.80 17.60 -26.61
N GLY A 18 14.50 16.51 -26.92
CA GLY A 18 13.91 15.16 -26.91
C GLY A 18 13.70 14.60 -25.49
N TYR A 19 14.59 14.96 -24.55
CA TYR A 19 14.58 14.46 -23.17
C TYR A 19 13.40 15.03 -22.36
N GLY A 20 13.03 16.30 -22.59
CA GLY A 20 11.86 16.92 -21.98
C GLY A 20 10.51 16.32 -22.42
N SER A 21 10.40 15.80 -23.65
CA SER A 21 9.14 15.24 -24.18
C SER A 21 8.81 13.86 -23.60
N ALA A 22 9.83 13.02 -23.41
CA ALA A 22 9.66 11.66 -22.89
C ALA A 22 9.38 11.66 -21.38
N THR A 23 10.07 12.51 -20.61
CA THR A 23 9.85 12.67 -19.16
C THR A 23 8.43 13.14 -18.86
N SER A 24 7.94 14.14 -19.62
CA SER A 24 6.56 14.64 -19.50
C SER A 24 5.48 13.56 -19.68
N SER A 25 5.67 12.61 -20.60
CA SER A 25 4.70 11.52 -20.82
C SER A 25 4.58 10.56 -19.64
N TRP A 26 5.70 10.25 -18.98
CA TRP A 26 5.73 9.37 -17.81
C TRP A 26 5.10 10.02 -16.58
N ASP A 27 5.27 11.33 -16.43
CA ASP A 27 4.69 12.10 -15.32
C ASP A 27 3.17 12.13 -15.42
N VAL A 28 2.63 12.36 -16.64
CA VAL A 28 1.19 12.30 -16.89
C VAL A 28 0.64 10.91 -16.58
N LEU A 29 1.33 9.84 -16.99
CA LEU A 29 0.90 8.48 -16.71
C LEU A 29 0.92 8.18 -15.20
N LYS A 30 1.96 8.62 -14.48
CA LYS A 30 2.06 8.42 -13.03
C LYS A 30 0.98 9.21 -12.29
N ALA A 31 0.73 10.47 -12.67
CA ALA A 31 -0.35 11.27 -12.09
C ALA A 31 -1.73 10.63 -12.32
N ALA A 32 -1.99 10.15 -13.54
CA ALA A 32 -3.22 9.43 -13.86
C ALA A 32 -3.37 8.16 -13.02
N LEU A 33 -2.30 7.36 -12.86
CA LEU A 33 -2.33 6.19 -11.99
C LEU A 33 -2.61 6.57 -10.54
N CYS A 34 -1.92 7.59 -10.00
CA CYS A 34 -2.09 8.02 -8.62
C CYS A 34 -3.51 8.50 -8.35
N LEU A 35 -4.12 9.21 -9.30
CA LEU A 35 -5.52 9.64 -9.23
C LEU A 35 -6.46 8.42 -9.20
N LEU A 36 -6.30 7.48 -10.14
CA LEU A 36 -7.14 6.28 -10.20
C LEU A 36 -7.02 5.42 -8.94
N CYS A 37 -5.80 5.21 -8.46
CA CYS A 37 -5.52 4.45 -7.24
C CYS A 37 -6.02 5.17 -5.98
N GLY A 38 -5.91 6.50 -5.93
CA GLY A 38 -6.47 7.33 -4.87
C GLY A 38 -7.99 7.23 -4.81
N LEU A 39 -8.67 7.34 -5.96
CA LEU A 39 -10.11 7.15 -6.06
C LEU A 39 -10.54 5.75 -5.61
N ALA A 40 -9.79 4.70 -5.98
CA ALA A 40 -10.06 3.34 -5.53
C ALA A 40 -10.00 3.21 -4.00
N ASN A 41 -8.95 3.77 -3.36
CA ASN A 41 -8.81 3.77 -1.90
C ASN A 41 -9.94 4.56 -1.22
N ILE A 42 -10.26 5.76 -1.73
CA ILE A 42 -11.35 6.59 -1.20
C ILE A 42 -12.70 5.85 -1.29
N LEU A 43 -12.96 5.16 -2.40
CA LEU A 43 -14.17 4.38 -2.60
C LEU A 43 -14.27 3.22 -1.59
N ILE A 44 -13.17 2.50 -1.33
CA ILE A 44 -13.12 1.43 -0.31
C ILE A 44 -13.41 2.01 1.08
N ILE A 45 -12.73 3.09 1.46
CA ILE A 45 -12.94 3.77 2.75
C ILE A 45 -14.41 4.20 2.88
N TYR A 46 -14.96 4.83 1.85
CA TYR A 46 -16.34 5.31 1.84
C TYR A 46 -17.35 4.18 2.02
N VAL A 47 -17.20 3.07 1.28
CA VAL A 47 -18.11 1.92 1.39
C VAL A 47 -18.04 1.28 2.78
N ILE A 48 -16.85 1.15 3.36
CA ILE A 48 -16.69 0.63 4.74
C ILE A 48 -17.31 1.59 5.76
N ALA A 49 -17.04 2.90 5.64
CA ALA A 49 -17.52 3.91 6.58
C ALA A 49 -19.05 4.05 6.56
N ARG A 50 -19.66 3.99 5.37
CA ARG A 50 -21.12 4.17 5.19
C ARG A 50 -21.95 2.98 5.70
N ASN A 51 -21.41 1.76 5.67
CA ASN A 51 -22.18 0.54 5.92
C ASN A 51 -21.76 -0.13 7.23
N SER A 52 -22.62 -0.08 8.25
CA SER A 52 -22.34 -0.67 9.58
C SER A 52 -22.02 -2.17 9.53
N ALA A 53 -22.59 -2.92 8.58
CA ALA A 53 -22.28 -4.33 8.35
C ALA A 53 -20.81 -4.57 7.97
N LEU A 54 -20.16 -3.59 7.33
CA LEU A 54 -18.76 -3.63 6.95
C LEU A 54 -17.83 -3.01 8.00
N GLN A 55 -18.34 -2.42 9.09
CA GLN A 55 -17.53 -1.82 10.16
C GLN A 55 -16.96 -2.87 11.11
N THR A 56 -16.30 -3.89 10.55
CA THR A 56 -15.60 -4.94 11.26
C THR A 56 -14.15 -4.55 11.54
N ARG A 57 -13.46 -5.26 12.45
CA ARG A 57 -12.05 -4.98 12.77
C ARG A 57 -11.10 -5.14 11.57
N PRO A 58 -11.18 -6.23 10.76
CA PRO A 58 -10.37 -6.35 9.55
C PRO A 58 -10.58 -5.17 8.60
N ASN A 59 -11.83 -4.74 8.42
CA ASN A 59 -12.17 -3.61 7.56
C ASN A 59 -11.71 -2.26 8.13
N ALA A 60 -11.60 -2.12 9.45
CA ALA A 60 -11.00 -0.94 10.07
C ALA A 60 -9.49 -0.84 9.79
N TYR A 61 -8.76 -1.96 9.85
CA TYR A 61 -7.35 -2.01 9.44
C TYR A 61 -7.20 -1.76 7.93
N LEU A 62 -8.08 -2.35 7.11
CA LEU A 62 -8.12 -2.13 5.66
C LEU A 62 -8.39 -0.66 5.31
N ALA A 63 -9.30 0.02 6.01
CA ALA A 63 -9.55 1.44 5.79
C ALA A 63 -8.33 2.28 6.15
N ASN A 64 -7.64 1.99 7.27
CA ASN A 64 -6.39 2.68 7.61
C ASN A 64 -5.26 2.39 6.63
N TRP A 65 -5.19 1.18 6.10
CA TRP A 65 -4.30 0.81 5.01
C TRP A 65 -4.58 1.64 3.74
N CYS A 66 -5.85 1.83 3.38
CA CYS A 66 -6.25 2.70 2.27
C CYS A 66 -5.88 4.18 2.54
N ILE A 67 -6.05 4.68 3.77
CA ILE A 67 -5.67 6.06 4.15
C ILE A 67 -4.17 6.26 3.98
N SER A 68 -3.35 5.34 4.50
CA SER A 68 -1.90 5.37 4.34
C SER A 68 -1.51 5.34 2.85
N SER A 69 -2.19 4.53 2.05
CA SER A 69 -1.98 4.47 0.60
C SER A 69 -2.35 5.79 -0.10
N CYS A 70 -3.43 6.46 0.29
CA CYS A 70 -3.76 7.80 -0.23
C CYS A 70 -2.66 8.82 0.07
N ILE A 71 -2.11 8.82 1.28
CA ILE A 71 -1.03 9.74 1.67
C ILE A 71 0.22 9.48 0.81
N ILE A 72 0.61 8.22 0.63
CA ILE A 72 1.74 7.83 -0.23
C ILE A 72 1.54 8.32 -1.66
N LEU A 73 0.34 8.12 -2.23
CA LEU A 73 0.05 8.54 -3.61
C LEU A 73 0.09 10.06 -3.79
N ILE A 74 -0.37 10.82 -2.79
CA ILE A 74 -0.27 12.29 -2.79
C ILE A 74 1.21 12.71 -2.75
N LEU A 75 1.99 12.18 -1.80
CA LEU A 75 3.42 12.49 -1.66
C LEU A 75 4.22 12.11 -2.91
N SER A 76 3.91 10.97 -3.52
CA SER A 76 4.53 10.49 -4.75
C SER A 76 4.21 11.36 -5.96
N SER A 77 3.02 11.97 -5.99
CA SER A 77 2.60 12.90 -7.04
C SER A 77 3.26 14.26 -6.89
N THR A 78 3.43 14.74 -5.65
CA THR A 78 4.11 16.02 -5.38
C THR A 78 5.58 15.98 -5.79
N GLN A 79 6.24 14.81 -5.72
CA GLN A 79 7.62 14.64 -6.21
C GLN A 79 7.78 14.86 -7.72
N LEU A 80 6.72 14.84 -8.54
CA LEU A 80 6.89 15.04 -10.00
C LEU A 80 6.53 16.46 -10.43
N GLY A 81 5.36 16.94 -10.01
CA GLY A 81 4.85 18.24 -10.43
C GLY A 81 5.65 19.43 -9.86
N LEU A 82 6.29 19.24 -8.70
CA LEU A 82 7.15 20.26 -8.11
C LEU A 82 8.53 20.24 -8.82
N PHE A 83 9.25 19.11 -8.83
CA PHE A 83 10.65 19.10 -9.30
C PHE A 83 10.82 19.34 -10.81
N GLY A 84 9.79 19.09 -11.63
CA GLY A 84 9.87 19.31 -13.08
C GLY A 84 9.45 20.71 -13.55
N SER A 85 8.79 21.53 -12.73
CA SER A 85 8.15 22.77 -13.19
C SER A 85 8.52 24.02 -12.41
N THR A 86 9.12 23.90 -11.23
CA THR A 86 9.58 25.05 -10.45
C THR A 86 11.07 24.91 -10.16
N GLU A 87 11.89 25.78 -10.75
CA GLU A 87 13.35 25.84 -10.50
C GLU A 87 13.68 26.21 -9.03
N ASP A 88 12.70 26.65 -8.23
CA ASP A 88 12.88 27.22 -6.90
C ASP A 88 12.40 26.33 -5.73
N ILE A 89 12.61 25.01 -5.78
CA ILE A 89 12.27 24.18 -4.61
C ILE A 89 13.42 24.16 -3.62
N SER A 90 13.13 24.63 -2.41
CA SER A 90 14.03 24.53 -1.26
C SER A 90 14.40 23.06 -0.98
N TYR A 91 15.68 22.79 -0.76
CA TYR A 91 16.21 21.46 -0.41
C TYR A 91 15.46 20.82 0.78
N GLU A 92 15.06 21.64 1.75
CA GLU A 92 14.32 21.21 2.94
C GLU A 92 12.96 20.61 2.59
N LEU A 93 12.25 21.18 1.60
CA LEU A 93 10.97 20.65 1.14
C LEU A 93 11.14 19.32 0.40
N LEU A 94 12.22 19.17 -0.37
CA LEU A 94 12.58 17.90 -1.02
C LEU A 94 12.82 16.83 0.05
N CYS A 95 13.67 17.12 1.04
CA CYS A 95 13.93 16.24 2.18
C CYS A 95 12.65 15.82 2.89
N VAL A 96 11.79 16.77 3.28
CA VAL A 96 10.54 16.48 3.98
C VAL A 96 9.63 15.59 3.15
N THR A 97 9.49 15.89 1.85
CA THR A 97 8.57 15.15 0.96
C THR A 97 9.05 13.71 0.74
N GLU A 98 10.33 13.53 0.43
CA GLU A 98 10.92 12.22 0.15
C GLU A 98 10.97 11.33 1.40
N GLU A 99 11.44 11.88 2.52
CA GLU A 99 11.53 11.14 3.78
C GLU A 99 10.14 10.82 4.35
N SER A 100 9.17 11.72 4.19
CA SER A 100 7.77 11.44 4.53
C SER A 100 7.17 10.35 3.65
N HIS A 101 7.50 10.32 2.35
CA HIS A 101 7.02 9.27 1.44
C HIS A 101 7.45 7.88 1.94
N TYR A 102 8.73 7.67 2.21
CA TYR A 102 9.22 6.40 2.75
C TYR A 102 8.66 6.07 4.14
N GLY A 103 8.61 7.06 5.03
CA GLY A 103 8.03 6.85 6.37
C GLY A 103 6.55 6.48 6.34
N MET A 104 5.78 6.97 5.35
CA MET A 104 4.37 6.62 5.17
C MET A 104 4.15 5.24 4.52
N ILE A 105 5.18 4.60 3.95
CA ILE A 105 5.10 3.20 3.51
C ILE A 105 5.13 2.22 4.71
N ILE A 106 5.77 2.61 5.82
CA ILE A 106 5.82 1.80 7.04
C ILE A 106 4.43 1.45 7.59
N PRO A 107 3.49 2.41 7.82
CA PRO A 107 2.16 2.08 8.30
C PRO A 107 1.39 1.16 7.34
N ASN A 108 1.58 1.30 6.02
CA ASN A 108 1.05 0.36 5.03
C ASN A 108 1.48 -1.09 5.35
N LEU A 109 2.78 -1.34 5.53
CA LEU A 109 3.32 -2.67 5.86
C LEU A 109 2.83 -3.18 7.22
N LEU A 110 2.74 -2.29 8.22
CA LEU A 110 2.27 -2.66 9.55
C LEU A 110 0.78 -3.02 9.57
N PHE A 111 -0.08 -2.32 8.80
CA PHE A 111 -1.49 -2.69 8.67
C PHE A 111 -1.66 -4.03 7.94
N VAL A 112 -0.86 -4.28 6.90
CA VAL A 112 -0.82 -5.59 6.22
C VAL A 112 -0.44 -6.71 7.20
N LEU A 113 0.60 -6.49 8.02
CA LEU A 113 1.02 -7.44 9.04
C LEU A 113 -0.08 -7.69 10.07
N VAL A 114 -0.69 -6.65 10.62
CA VAL A 114 -1.75 -6.78 11.64
C VAL A 114 -2.97 -7.49 11.07
N LEU A 115 -3.40 -7.16 9.85
CA LEU A 115 -4.52 -7.81 9.17
C LEU A 115 -4.25 -9.31 8.98
N PHE A 116 -3.02 -9.66 8.57
CA PHE A 116 -2.59 -11.04 8.39
C PHE A 116 -2.52 -11.82 9.71
N LEU A 117 -1.98 -11.21 10.77
CA LEU A 117 -1.93 -11.82 12.11
C LEU A 117 -3.33 -11.99 12.71
N GLU A 118 -4.26 -11.07 12.48
CA GLU A 118 -5.65 -11.20 12.90
C GLU A 118 -6.37 -12.32 12.13
N TRP A 119 -6.11 -12.44 10.83
CA TRP A 119 -6.62 -13.54 10.01
C TRP A 119 -6.12 -14.89 10.54
N TYR A 120 -4.81 -15.02 10.80
CA TYR A 120 -4.22 -16.25 11.31
C TYR A 120 -4.77 -16.61 12.68
N SER A 121 -4.81 -15.64 13.61
CA SER A 121 -5.31 -15.83 14.96
C SER A 121 -6.79 -16.24 14.96
N GLY A 122 -7.60 -15.65 14.07
CA GLY A 122 -9.00 -16.02 13.93
C GLY A 122 -9.25 -17.35 13.20
N SER A 123 -8.28 -17.83 12.42
CA SER A 123 -8.39 -19.10 11.68
C SER A 123 -7.99 -20.31 12.51
N TYR A 124 -6.97 -20.15 13.36
CA TYR A 124 -6.33 -21.27 14.07
C TYR A 124 -6.21 -21.07 15.58
N GLY A 125 -6.28 -19.83 16.07
CA GLY A 125 -6.15 -19.49 17.47
C GLY A 125 -7.46 -19.56 18.25
N ARG A 126 -7.35 -19.50 19.58
CA ARG A 126 -8.49 -19.13 20.43
C ARG A 126 -8.77 -17.63 20.24
N PRO A 127 -10.02 -17.17 20.36
CA PRO A 127 -10.32 -15.74 20.35
C PRO A 127 -9.46 -15.05 21.43
N CYS A 128 -8.44 -14.33 20.99
CA CYS A 128 -7.48 -13.68 21.88
C CYS A 128 -8.15 -12.43 22.49
N CYS A 129 -7.71 -12.01 23.68
CA CYS A 129 -8.27 -10.84 24.40
C CYS A 129 -8.18 -9.52 23.60
N LEU A 130 -7.40 -9.51 22.52
CA LEU A 130 -7.30 -8.41 21.56
C LEU A 130 -8.61 -8.13 20.80
N THR A 131 -9.71 -8.86 21.03
CA THR A 131 -11.02 -8.60 20.40
C THR A 131 -11.70 -7.31 20.85
N SER A 132 -11.18 -6.61 21.85
CA SER A 132 -11.78 -5.35 22.34
C SER A 132 -11.62 -4.20 21.34
N ARG A 133 -12.61 -3.29 21.30
CA ARG A 133 -12.56 -2.04 20.52
C ARG A 133 -11.38 -1.16 20.94
N LEU A 134 -11.03 -1.17 22.23
CA LEU A 134 -9.88 -0.44 22.75
C LEU A 134 -8.56 -0.96 22.17
N GLY A 135 -8.41 -2.28 22.02
CA GLY A 135 -7.23 -2.89 21.40
C GLY A 135 -7.04 -2.47 19.95
N LEU A 136 -8.13 -2.41 19.17
CA LEU A 136 -8.10 -1.89 17.79
C LEU A 136 -7.57 -0.45 17.74
N VAL A 137 -8.16 0.45 18.54
CA VAL A 137 -7.77 1.86 18.58
C VAL A 137 -6.31 2.02 19.01
N ALA A 138 -5.87 1.27 20.03
CA ALA A 138 -4.50 1.30 20.49
C ALA A 138 -3.50 0.85 19.43
N ILE A 139 -3.79 -0.23 18.68
CA ILE A 139 -2.92 -0.71 17.60
C ILE A 139 -2.83 0.33 16.47
N VAL A 140 -3.96 0.88 16.03
CA VAL A 140 -3.99 1.90 14.97
C VAL A 140 -3.19 3.15 15.42
N ALA A 141 -3.44 3.63 16.63
CA ALA A 141 -2.73 4.79 17.19
C ALA A 141 -1.21 4.53 17.30
N LEU A 142 -0.81 3.33 17.73
CA LEU A 142 0.60 2.94 17.82
C LEU A 142 1.27 2.96 16.45
N ILE A 143 0.65 2.35 15.43
CA ILE A 143 1.19 2.31 14.06
C ILE A 143 1.40 3.73 13.52
N TRP A 144 0.41 4.60 13.64
CA TRP A 144 0.51 5.99 13.19
C TRP A 144 1.56 6.78 13.97
N THR A 145 1.64 6.60 15.29
CA THR A 145 2.61 7.30 16.13
C THR A 145 4.04 6.91 15.74
N VAL A 146 4.30 5.62 15.55
CA VAL A 146 5.61 5.13 15.09
C VAL A 146 5.96 5.68 13.72
N ALA A 147 5.01 5.67 12.77
CA ALA A 147 5.22 6.20 11.43
C ALA A 147 5.58 7.70 11.45
N LEU A 148 4.82 8.51 12.19
CA LEU A 148 5.05 9.95 12.30
C LEU A 148 6.39 10.28 12.95
N ILE A 149 6.78 9.55 14.01
CA ILE A 149 8.08 9.73 14.65
C ILE A 149 9.22 9.42 13.67
N ILE A 150 9.13 8.31 12.93
CA ILE A 150 10.16 7.92 11.95
C ILE A 150 10.24 8.97 10.83
N SER A 151 9.11 9.37 10.24
CA SER A 151 9.08 10.41 9.19
C SER A 151 9.67 11.74 9.66
N ALA A 152 9.31 12.19 10.87
CA ALA A 152 9.83 13.45 11.40
C ALA A 152 11.34 13.38 11.68
N ALA A 153 11.80 12.27 12.30
CA ALA A 153 13.21 12.07 12.59
C ALA A 153 14.05 11.98 11.30
N SER A 154 13.56 11.25 10.29
CA SER A 154 14.29 11.06 9.05
C SER A 154 14.33 12.34 8.20
N ALA A 155 13.22 13.09 8.12
CA ALA A 155 13.21 14.42 7.50
C ALA A 155 14.17 15.39 8.21
N THR A 156 14.23 15.37 9.55
CA THR A 156 15.17 16.19 10.33
C THR A 156 16.62 15.83 10.02
N PHE A 157 16.94 14.53 9.91
CA PHE A 157 18.29 14.09 9.55
C PHE A 157 18.69 14.47 8.12
N CYS A 158 17.75 14.40 7.18
CA CYS A 158 17.98 14.87 5.80
C CYS A 158 18.29 16.37 5.76
N ILE A 159 17.48 17.21 6.42
CA ILE A 159 17.71 18.66 6.49
C ILE A 159 19.07 19.02 7.11
N LEU A 160 19.54 18.21 8.07
CA LEU A 160 20.83 18.41 8.74
C LEU A 160 22.01 17.78 7.98
N ASP A 161 21.82 17.37 6.72
CA ASP A 161 22.82 16.69 5.86
C ASP A 161 23.49 15.48 6.53
N MET A 162 22.78 14.82 7.47
CA MET A 162 23.28 13.58 8.06
C MET A 162 23.05 12.44 7.08
N SER A 163 24.14 11.83 6.61
CA SER A 163 24.18 10.82 5.54
C SER A 163 23.50 9.48 5.84
N TYR A 164 22.56 9.43 6.79
CA TYR A 164 21.94 8.19 7.24
C TYR A 164 20.48 8.11 6.75
N PRO A 165 20.18 7.30 5.72
CA PRO A 165 18.82 7.19 5.16
C PRO A 165 17.94 6.34 6.08
N LEU A 166 17.57 6.91 7.22
CA LEU A 166 16.86 6.22 8.30
C LEU A 166 15.53 5.63 7.82
N SER A 167 14.77 6.35 7.00
CA SER A 167 13.49 5.90 6.47
C SER A 167 13.64 4.68 5.57
N LEU A 168 14.63 4.69 4.68
CA LEU A 168 14.94 3.59 3.78
C LEU A 168 15.38 2.34 4.56
N ILE A 169 16.27 2.50 5.54
CA ILE A 169 16.72 1.39 6.40
C ILE A 169 15.54 0.82 7.19
N SER A 170 14.73 1.69 7.80
CA SER A 170 13.54 1.30 8.57
C SER A 170 12.53 0.56 7.69
N PHE A 171 12.27 1.07 6.48
CA PHE A 171 11.41 0.43 5.49
C PHE A 171 11.90 -0.98 5.15
N ASN A 172 13.19 -1.14 4.83
CA ASN A 172 13.76 -2.44 4.50
C ASN A 172 13.66 -3.43 5.67
N LEU A 173 13.98 -3.00 6.90
CA LEU A 173 13.86 -3.83 8.09
C LEU A 173 12.42 -4.27 8.34
N VAL A 174 11.46 -3.35 8.24
CA VAL A 174 10.03 -3.67 8.39
C VAL A 174 9.58 -4.63 7.29
N TYR A 175 9.93 -4.38 6.03
CA TYR A 175 9.54 -5.24 4.91
C TYR A 175 10.06 -6.67 5.08
N ILE A 176 11.35 -6.84 5.37
CA ILE A 176 11.96 -8.15 5.62
C ILE A 176 11.28 -8.85 6.81
N SER A 177 11.03 -8.10 7.89
CA SER A 177 10.35 -8.65 9.07
C SER A 177 8.95 -9.17 8.73
N VAL A 178 8.15 -8.38 7.99
CA VAL A 178 6.81 -8.80 7.57
C VAL A 178 6.88 -10.00 6.63
N PHE A 179 7.83 -10.01 5.69
CA PHE A 179 8.02 -11.13 4.76
C PHE A 179 8.36 -12.43 5.48
N VAL A 180 9.27 -12.39 6.46
CA VAL A 180 9.62 -13.55 7.29
C VAL A 180 8.41 -14.03 8.09
N VAL A 181 7.63 -13.13 8.69
CA VAL A 181 6.39 -13.49 9.41
C VAL A 181 5.39 -14.15 8.47
N ILE A 182 5.25 -13.67 7.24
CA ILE A 182 4.35 -14.26 6.24
C ILE A 182 4.76 -15.68 5.88
N ILE A 183 6.05 -15.90 5.56
CA ILE A 183 6.57 -17.25 5.31
C ILE A 183 6.30 -18.16 6.51
N PHE A 184 6.63 -17.70 7.71
CA PHE A 184 6.45 -18.47 8.93
C PHE A 184 4.98 -18.88 9.14
N VAL A 185 4.04 -17.94 9.01
CA VAL A 185 2.61 -18.22 9.14
C VAL A 185 2.11 -19.14 8.02
N HIS A 186 2.61 -19.02 6.79
CA HIS A 186 2.28 -19.95 5.71
C HIS A 186 2.76 -21.38 6.01
N VAL A 187 3.96 -21.53 6.56
CA VAL A 187 4.47 -22.82 7.02
C VAL A 187 3.59 -23.38 8.14
N LEU A 188 3.26 -22.56 9.15
CA LEU A 188 2.36 -22.96 10.23
C LEU A 188 0.98 -23.36 9.72
N ARG A 189 0.44 -22.65 8.74
CA ARG A 189 -0.83 -22.99 8.08
C ARG A 189 -0.77 -24.38 7.44
N ILE A 190 0.30 -24.69 6.72
CA ILE A 190 0.49 -26.01 6.09
C ILE A 190 0.55 -27.09 7.17
N ILE A 191 1.28 -26.85 8.26
CA ILE A 191 1.37 -27.75 9.42
C ILE A 191 -0.02 -27.97 10.04
N MET A 192 -0.78 -26.90 10.28
CA MET A 192 -2.12 -26.98 10.88
C MET A 192 -3.12 -27.76 10.01
N ILE A 193 -3.02 -27.61 8.70
CA ILE A 193 -3.88 -28.35 7.76
C ILE A 193 -3.46 -29.82 7.67
N LYS A 194 -2.16 -30.10 7.49
CA LYS A 194 -1.70 -31.48 7.21
C LYS A 194 -1.56 -32.35 8.45
N ILE A 195 -1.08 -31.80 9.57
CA ILE A 195 -0.79 -32.56 10.79
C ILE A 195 -2.01 -32.60 11.70
N PHE A 196 -2.67 -31.45 11.87
CA PHE A 196 -3.78 -31.34 12.81
C PHE A 196 -5.16 -31.49 12.15
N ASN A 197 -5.23 -31.63 10.82
CA ASN A 197 -6.49 -31.73 10.07
C ASN A 197 -7.50 -30.61 10.40
N LYS A 198 -6.99 -29.40 10.70
CA LYS A 198 -7.83 -28.24 11.04
C LYS A 198 -7.99 -27.33 9.81
N PRO A 199 -9.13 -27.37 9.10
CA PRO A 199 -9.37 -26.42 8.02
C PRO A 199 -9.55 -24.99 8.59
N PRO A 200 -9.17 -23.95 7.83
CA PRO A 200 -9.38 -22.58 8.27
C PRO A 200 -10.87 -22.26 8.34
N VAL A 201 -11.30 -21.65 9.45
CA VAL A 201 -12.71 -21.27 9.69
C VAL A 201 -13.07 -19.95 9.01
N LYS A 202 -12.12 -19.00 8.94
CA LYS A 202 -12.35 -17.68 8.34
C LYS A 202 -12.22 -17.69 6.81
N ASN A 203 -12.81 -16.66 6.20
CA ASN A 203 -12.66 -16.39 4.77
C ASN A 203 -11.18 -16.22 4.39
N LYS A 204 -10.84 -16.48 3.13
CA LYS A 204 -9.49 -16.34 2.59
C LYS A 204 -9.22 -14.92 2.07
N LEU A 205 -10.18 -14.01 2.15
CA LEU A 205 -10.09 -12.67 1.58
C LEU A 205 -8.89 -11.89 2.11
N GLU A 206 -8.74 -11.79 3.43
CA GLU A 206 -7.65 -11.06 4.07
C GLU A 206 -6.29 -11.62 3.66
N LEU A 207 -6.19 -12.94 3.56
CA LEU A 207 -5.00 -13.61 3.06
C LEU A 207 -4.70 -13.23 1.61
N VAL A 208 -5.71 -13.27 0.73
CA VAL A 208 -5.56 -12.92 -0.69
C VAL A 208 -5.10 -11.46 -0.83
N LEU A 209 -5.72 -10.53 -0.10
CA LEU A 209 -5.35 -9.11 -0.08
C LEU A 209 -3.91 -8.89 0.37
N VAL A 210 -3.49 -9.54 1.47
CA VAL A 210 -2.11 -9.47 1.95
C VAL A 210 -1.15 -10.01 0.90
N THR A 211 -1.41 -11.20 0.35
CA THR A 211 -0.51 -11.79 -0.65
C THR A 211 -0.43 -10.96 -1.94
N SER A 212 -1.53 -10.37 -2.42
CA SER A 212 -1.51 -9.51 -3.60
C SER A 212 -0.64 -8.28 -3.39
N TYR A 213 -0.65 -7.70 -2.19
CA TYR A 213 0.23 -6.59 -1.85
C TYR A 213 1.70 -6.96 -2.00
N PHE A 214 2.12 -8.10 -1.44
CA PHE A 214 3.50 -8.57 -1.57
C PHE A 214 3.90 -8.78 -3.03
N PHE A 215 3.04 -9.42 -3.83
CA PHE A 215 3.36 -9.63 -5.24
C PHE A 215 3.47 -8.33 -6.03
N CYS A 216 2.62 -7.33 -5.75
CA CYS A 216 2.69 -6.02 -6.38
C CYS A 216 3.97 -5.25 -6.03
N TRP A 217 4.45 -5.35 -4.79
CA TRP A 217 5.63 -4.61 -4.30
C TRP A 217 6.95 -5.38 -4.44
N LEU A 218 6.92 -6.69 -4.64
CA LEU A 218 8.12 -7.53 -4.74
C LEU A 218 9.10 -7.05 -5.82
N PRO A 219 8.68 -6.66 -7.05
CA PRO A 219 9.63 -6.16 -8.05
C PRO A 219 10.38 -4.92 -7.59
N ASN A 220 9.67 -3.97 -6.96
CA ASN A 220 10.27 -2.73 -6.45
C ASN A 220 11.26 -3.03 -5.31
N PHE A 221 10.89 -3.92 -4.39
CA PHE A 221 11.77 -4.34 -3.31
C PHE A 221 13.05 -5.01 -3.83
N LEU A 222 12.94 -5.94 -4.77
CA LEU A 222 14.11 -6.61 -5.36
C LEU A 222 15.04 -5.62 -6.06
N LEU A 223 14.48 -4.60 -6.70
CA LEU A 223 15.23 -3.54 -7.38
C LEU A 223 16.01 -2.67 -6.39
N ILE A 224 15.35 -2.16 -5.34
CA ILE A 224 15.98 -1.36 -4.28
C ILE A 224 17.07 -2.16 -3.57
N TYR A 225 16.80 -3.42 -3.25
CA TYR A 225 17.78 -4.30 -2.62
C TYR A 225 18.97 -4.59 -3.56
N GLY A 226 18.69 -4.77 -4.85
CA GLY A 226 19.68 -4.91 -5.91
C GLY A 226 20.67 -3.74 -5.96
N GLN A 227 20.12 -2.52 -5.97
CA GLN A 227 20.90 -1.28 -5.94
C GLN A 227 21.75 -1.17 -4.67
N MET A 228 21.14 -1.40 -3.50
CA MET A 228 21.80 -1.22 -2.21
C MET A 228 22.96 -2.20 -1.97
N PHE A 229 22.78 -3.48 -2.31
CA PHE A 229 23.76 -4.51 -1.97
C PHE A 229 24.75 -4.84 -3.09
N PHE A 230 24.32 -4.70 -4.35
CA PHE A 230 25.15 -5.07 -5.50
C PHE A 230 25.61 -3.86 -6.31
N GLY A 231 25.14 -2.65 -5.99
CA GLY A 231 25.52 -1.43 -6.70
C GLY A 231 25.04 -1.42 -8.15
N PHE A 232 23.97 -2.13 -8.48
CA PHE A 232 23.44 -2.16 -9.84
C PHE A 232 22.94 -0.77 -10.25
N SER A 233 23.42 -0.27 -11.40
CA SER A 233 22.78 0.85 -12.06
C SER A 233 21.48 0.36 -12.68
N VAL A 234 20.36 0.91 -12.21
CA VAL A 234 19.04 0.56 -12.72
C VAL A 234 18.55 1.67 -13.63
N SER A 235 17.95 1.30 -14.76
CA SER A 235 17.35 2.29 -15.64
C SER A 235 16.17 2.98 -14.94
N PRO A 236 16.03 4.32 -15.04
CA PRO A 236 14.91 5.04 -14.45
C PRO A 236 13.54 4.50 -14.90
N THR A 237 13.46 4.00 -16.15
CA THR A 237 12.25 3.35 -16.67
C THR A 237 11.88 2.09 -15.89
N LEU A 238 12.85 1.24 -15.54
CA LEU A 238 12.57 0.02 -14.78
C LEU A 238 12.14 0.35 -13.36
N GLU A 239 12.82 1.29 -12.71
CA GLU A 239 12.44 1.78 -11.38
C GLU A 239 10.99 2.28 -11.37
N LEU A 240 10.66 3.14 -12.33
CA LEU A 240 9.32 3.68 -12.50
C LEU A 240 8.27 2.58 -12.72
N VAL A 241 8.53 1.60 -13.60
CA VAL A 241 7.62 0.46 -13.83
C VAL A 241 7.38 -0.33 -12.54
N THR A 242 8.41 -0.55 -11.73
CA THR A 242 8.22 -1.26 -10.45
C THR A 242 7.37 -0.47 -9.44
N TYR A 243 7.50 0.87 -9.41
CA TYR A 243 6.61 1.72 -8.61
C TYR A 243 5.17 1.69 -9.13
N PHE A 244 4.96 1.72 -10.46
CA PHE A 244 3.64 1.55 -11.06
C PHE A 244 2.98 0.24 -10.59
N CYS A 245 3.72 -0.88 -10.56
CA CYS A 245 3.22 -2.16 -10.05
C CYS A 245 2.81 -2.07 -8.56
N GLY A 246 3.61 -1.41 -7.73
CA GLY A 246 3.32 -1.22 -6.31
C GLY A 246 2.07 -0.37 -6.07
N TYR A 247 1.94 0.78 -6.75
CA TYR A 247 0.79 1.68 -6.62
C TYR A 247 -0.51 1.08 -7.16
N ALA A 248 -0.43 0.32 -8.26
CA ALA A 248 -1.57 -0.37 -8.86
C ALA A 248 -2.26 -1.37 -7.92
N HIS A 249 -1.59 -1.77 -6.82
CA HIS A 249 -2.19 -2.58 -5.77
C HIS A 249 -3.52 -2.03 -5.26
N SER A 250 -3.67 -0.70 -5.15
CA SER A 250 -4.93 -0.09 -4.67
C SER A 250 -6.13 -0.50 -5.53
N PHE A 251 -5.92 -0.59 -6.85
CA PHE A 251 -6.95 -1.03 -7.79
C PHE A 251 -7.19 -2.54 -7.72
N VAL A 252 -6.12 -3.32 -7.59
CA VAL A 252 -6.20 -4.78 -7.35
C VAL A 252 -7.03 -5.09 -6.10
N MET A 253 -6.79 -4.34 -5.02
CA MET A 253 -7.54 -4.47 -3.77
C MET A 253 -9.04 -4.19 -3.96
N LEU A 254 -9.42 -3.13 -4.69
CA LEU A 254 -10.83 -2.84 -5.01
C LEU A 254 -11.46 -3.99 -5.81
N ILE A 255 -10.77 -4.51 -6.81
CA ILE A 255 -11.22 -5.67 -7.61
C ILE A 255 -11.43 -6.89 -6.72
N LEU A 256 -10.45 -7.21 -5.87
CA LEU A 256 -10.52 -8.36 -4.97
C LEU A 256 -11.68 -8.23 -3.98
N LEU A 257 -11.90 -7.05 -3.39
CA LEU A 257 -13.05 -6.81 -2.52
C LEU A 257 -14.37 -6.99 -3.28
N TYR A 258 -14.48 -6.45 -4.50
CA TYR A 258 -15.69 -6.59 -5.30
C TYR A 258 -16.01 -8.04 -5.69
N PHE A 259 -15.01 -8.85 -6.03
CA PHE A 259 -15.24 -10.23 -6.47
C PHE A 259 -15.26 -11.25 -5.33
N CYS A 260 -14.51 -11.03 -4.26
CA CYS A 260 -14.32 -12.01 -3.19
C CYS A 260 -15.12 -11.70 -1.91
N ASP A 261 -15.64 -10.47 -1.73
CA ASP A 261 -16.51 -10.10 -0.61
C ASP A 261 -17.94 -9.78 -1.09
N LYS A 262 -18.88 -10.70 -0.81
CA LYS A 262 -20.28 -10.55 -1.18
C LYS A 262 -20.94 -9.33 -0.53
N CYS A 263 -20.59 -9.02 0.71
CA CYS A 263 -21.16 -7.90 1.45
C CYS A 263 -20.65 -6.58 0.87
N PHE A 264 -19.33 -6.47 0.64
CA PHE A 264 -18.74 -5.32 -0.02
C PHE A 264 -19.32 -5.11 -1.42
N LYS A 265 -19.42 -6.17 -2.23
CA LYS A 265 -20.02 -6.13 -3.57
C LYS A 265 -21.45 -5.59 -3.56
N MET A 266 -22.28 -6.09 -2.65
CA MET A 266 -23.68 -5.67 -2.53
C MET A 266 -23.78 -4.17 -2.24
N HIS A 267 -23.01 -3.68 -1.26
CA HIS A 267 -23.00 -2.26 -0.90
C HIS A 267 -22.37 -1.36 -1.97
N LEU A 268 -21.37 -1.85 -2.70
CA LEU A 268 -20.79 -1.12 -3.83
C LEU A 268 -21.80 -1.00 -4.99
N ARG A 269 -22.53 -2.08 -5.32
CA ARG A 269 -23.58 -2.03 -6.35
C ARG A 269 -24.69 -1.06 -5.97
N ASP A 270 -25.09 -1.03 -4.71
CA ASP A 270 -26.10 -0.10 -4.21
C ASP A 270 -25.67 1.37 -4.35
N LEU A 271 -24.40 1.67 -4.07
CA LEU A 271 -23.84 3.00 -4.27
C LEU A 271 -23.96 3.50 -5.73
N PHE A 272 -23.82 2.60 -6.71
CA PHE A 272 -23.93 2.92 -8.13
C PHE A 272 -25.35 2.75 -8.68
N GLY A 273 -26.36 2.47 -7.85
CA GLY A 273 -27.73 2.23 -8.30
C GLY A 273 -27.90 0.97 -9.16
N LEU A 274 -26.96 0.03 -9.07
CA LEU A 274 -26.94 -1.23 -9.83
C LEU A 274 -27.65 -2.37 -9.09
N THR A 275 -28.46 -2.06 -8.08
CA THR A 275 -29.22 -3.04 -7.30
C THR A 275 -30.31 -3.62 -8.19
N GLU A 276 -30.04 -4.80 -8.76
CA GLU A 276 -31.09 -5.62 -9.34
C GLU A 276 -32.14 -5.87 -8.24
N LYS A 277 -33.39 -5.46 -8.50
CA LYS A 277 -34.53 -5.80 -7.64
C LYS A 277 -34.61 -7.32 -7.57
N THR A 278 -33.94 -7.92 -6.59
CA THR A 278 -34.04 -9.35 -6.37
C THR A 278 -35.50 -9.58 -5.96
N PRO A 279 -36.28 -10.39 -6.71
CA PRO A 279 -37.67 -10.61 -6.37
C PRO A 279 -37.74 -11.17 -4.95
N GLN A 280 -38.44 -10.46 -4.05
CA GLN A 280 -38.59 -10.82 -2.63
C GLN A 280 -39.21 -12.21 -2.40
N SER A 281 -39.62 -12.92 -3.45
CA SER A 281 -40.26 -14.23 -3.39
C SER A 281 -39.35 -15.39 -3.00
N ILE A 282 -38.01 -15.22 -2.96
CA ILE A 282 -37.07 -16.31 -2.63
C ILE A 282 -36.64 -16.31 -1.16
N LEU A 283 -36.64 -15.15 -0.49
CA LEU A 283 -36.18 -15.02 0.91
C LEU A 283 -37.14 -15.63 1.94
N HIS A 284 -38.43 -15.78 1.61
CA HIS A 284 -39.39 -16.46 2.49
C HIS A 284 -39.29 -17.99 2.47
N LYS A 285 -38.59 -18.59 1.50
CA LYS A 285 -38.55 -20.04 1.34
C LYS A 285 -37.47 -20.73 2.18
N GLU A 286 -36.39 -20.02 2.55
CA GLU A 286 -35.32 -20.59 3.39
C GLU A 286 -35.56 -20.43 4.90
N GLN A 287 -36.50 -19.60 5.34
CA GLN A 287 -36.86 -19.50 6.76
C GLN A 287 -37.78 -20.64 7.25
N ASN A 288 -38.38 -21.42 6.35
CA ASN A 288 -39.32 -22.49 6.70
C ASN A 288 -38.75 -23.92 6.67
N THR A 289 -37.47 -24.11 6.33
CA THR A 289 -36.83 -25.45 6.25
C THR A 289 -35.85 -25.75 7.39
N GLY A 290 -35.72 -24.85 8.39
CA GLY A 290 -34.84 -25.02 9.55
C GLY A 290 -35.53 -25.54 10.83
N LEU A 291 -36.65 -26.25 10.70
CA LEU A 291 -37.36 -26.91 11.80
C LEU A 291 -37.62 -28.38 11.40
N LEU A 292 -36.60 -29.22 11.58
CA LEU A 292 -36.68 -30.68 11.77
C LEU A 292 -35.34 -31.20 12.29
#